data_AF-A0A4Y2RI15-F1
#
_entry.id   AF-A0A4Y2RI15-F1
#
_cell.length_a   1.000
_cell.length_b   1.000
_cell.length_c   1.000
_cell.angle_alpha   90.00
_cell.angle_beta   90.00
_cell.angle_gamma   90.00
#
_symmetry.space_group_name_H-M   'P 1'
#
loop_
_entity.id
_entity.type
_entity.pdbx_description
1 polymer ?
#
loop_
_entity_poly.entity_id
_entity_poly.type
_entity_poly.pdbx_seq_one_letter_code
_entity_poly.pdbx_strand_id
1 'polypeptide(L)'
;MKGKAYMGFRRADPETTKRIVEAETFFIRYFIPSFREAETLKASLSGESLPNNDIWQKRQELCHLFESLLLIDLDYALDKKVEQDLWSFIFRNPISACQSKAREHKKSNHSYSNSQLSTLLETASGFYLQLLQKLCCAYDIDLPCHPRDSVYGLTKEWISRYPVAHQPRKSSLLYICQHCLVHLGDIARYRGQSLQAENFYRHAVDLVPSNGQPYNQLALLEAASGEKLSTVFFYVRSLCVQHPFPLAANNLQNLFSKMSSDGSVGEGKTRMTAFEYVSVFLQFHAVIHLNNGN
;
A
#
# COMPACT_ATOMS: atom_id res chain seq x y z
N MET A 1 37.71 -50.32 -9.74
CA MET A 1 37.81 -49.14 -10.63
C MET A 1 36.43 -48.53 -10.80
N LYS A 2 36.39 -47.20 -10.86
CA LYS A 2 35.23 -46.30 -10.65
C LYS A 2 34.11 -46.48 -11.69
N GLY A 3 32.86 -46.64 -11.24
CA GLY A 3 31.66 -46.43 -12.05
C GLY A 3 31.01 -45.10 -11.69
N LYS A 4 31.23 -44.06 -12.49
CA LYS A 4 30.49 -42.78 -12.40
C LYS A 4 29.17 -42.95 -13.15
N ALA A 5 28.06 -43.00 -12.42
CA ALA A 5 26.74 -42.81 -13.01
C ALA A 5 26.56 -41.33 -13.35
N TYR A 6 26.51 -41.02 -14.64
CA TYR A 6 26.20 -39.70 -15.16
C TYR A 6 24.75 -39.36 -14.80
N MET A 7 24.54 -38.29 -14.03
CA MET A 7 23.24 -37.63 -13.90
C MET A 7 22.81 -37.19 -15.30
N GLY A 8 21.76 -37.82 -15.83
CA GLY A 8 21.10 -37.37 -17.04
C GLY A 8 20.41 -36.04 -16.78
N PHE A 9 20.91 -34.96 -17.39
CA PHE A 9 20.14 -33.73 -17.58
C PHE A 9 18.89 -34.08 -18.39
N ARG A 10 17.71 -34.07 -17.77
CA ARG A 10 16.45 -34.12 -18.51
C ARG A 10 16.42 -32.90 -19.44
N ARG A 11 16.40 -33.13 -20.75
CA ARG A 11 16.13 -32.06 -21.74
C ARG A 11 14.75 -31.49 -21.41
N ALA A 12 14.66 -30.16 -21.34
CA ALA A 12 13.38 -29.47 -21.17
C ALA A 12 12.44 -29.88 -22.31
N ASP A 13 11.17 -30.11 -21.96
CA ASP A 13 10.10 -30.47 -22.88
C ASP A 13 9.91 -29.35 -23.94
N PRO A 14 9.82 -29.68 -25.25
CA PRO A 14 9.71 -28.68 -26.33
C PRO A 14 8.55 -27.69 -26.18
N GLU A 15 7.41 -28.13 -25.62
CA GLU A 15 6.25 -27.27 -25.31
C GLU A 15 6.62 -26.21 -24.26
N THR A 16 7.37 -26.64 -23.24
CA THR A 16 7.88 -25.77 -22.17
C THR A 16 8.89 -24.76 -22.71
N THR A 17 9.82 -25.18 -23.57
CA THR A 17 10.78 -24.28 -24.21
C THR A 17 10.09 -23.27 -25.12
N LYS A 18 9.07 -23.68 -25.88
CA LYS A 18 8.29 -22.77 -26.74
C LYS A 18 7.56 -21.70 -25.93
N ARG A 19 6.91 -22.08 -24.83
CA ARG A 19 6.24 -21.13 -23.91
C ARG A 19 7.21 -20.13 -23.27
N ILE A 20 8.41 -20.58 -22.91
CA ILE A 20 9.46 -19.69 -22.36
C ILE A 20 9.88 -18.66 -23.41
N VAL A 21 10.15 -19.09 -24.64
CA VAL A 21 10.56 -18.18 -25.73
C VAL A 21 9.43 -17.20 -26.09
N GLU A 22 8.18 -17.64 -26.08
CA GLU A 22 7.00 -16.77 -26.29
C GLU A 22 6.86 -15.73 -25.17
N ALA A 23 7.04 -16.13 -23.90
CA ALA A 23 7.01 -15.23 -22.75
C ALA A 23 8.17 -14.22 -22.76
N GLU A 24 9.40 -14.66 -23.08
CA GLU A 24 10.56 -13.77 -23.24
C GLU A 24 10.36 -12.78 -24.38
N THR A 25 9.81 -13.24 -25.51
CA THR A 25 9.50 -12.38 -26.65
C THR A 25 8.42 -11.36 -26.29
N PHE A 26 7.39 -11.75 -25.53
CA PHE A 26 6.35 -10.84 -25.05
C PHE A 26 6.92 -9.79 -24.09
N PHE A 27 7.75 -10.21 -23.13
CA PHE A 27 8.43 -9.31 -22.20
C PHE A 27 9.29 -8.26 -22.92
N ILE A 28 10.13 -8.69 -23.86
CA ILE A 28 11.01 -7.77 -24.62
C ILE A 28 10.18 -6.83 -25.51
N ARG A 29 9.09 -7.34 -26.11
CA ARG A 29 8.30 -6.59 -27.09
C ARG A 29 7.32 -5.61 -26.47
N TYR A 30 6.79 -5.90 -25.28
CA TYR A 30 5.73 -5.10 -24.65
C TYR A 30 6.15 -4.46 -23.34
N PHE A 31 6.77 -5.21 -22.42
CA PHE A 31 7.11 -4.67 -21.09
C PHE A 31 8.23 -3.63 -21.16
N ILE A 32 9.37 -3.96 -21.81
CA ILE A 32 10.54 -3.06 -21.83
C ILE A 32 10.22 -1.69 -22.47
N PRO A 33 9.55 -1.61 -23.64
CA PRO A 33 9.18 -0.34 -24.23
C PRO A 33 8.24 0.48 -23.33
N SER A 34 7.17 -0.14 -22.80
CA SER A 34 6.22 0.54 -21.91
C SER A 34 6.87 1.01 -20.61
N PHE A 35 7.81 0.24 -20.05
CA PHE A 35 8.57 0.67 -18.86
C PHE A 35 9.48 1.87 -19.17
N ARG A 36 10.18 1.88 -20.31
CA ARG A 36 11.00 3.03 -20.73
C ARG A 36 10.18 4.28 -20.99
N GLU A 37 9.01 4.11 -21.59
CA GLU A 37 8.05 5.19 -21.80
C GLU A 37 7.56 5.75 -20.47
N ALA A 38 7.18 4.88 -19.51
CA ALA A 38 6.76 5.28 -18.18
C ALA A 38 7.85 6.09 -17.44
N GLU A 39 9.12 5.64 -17.49
CA GLU A 39 10.23 6.35 -16.87
C GLU A 39 10.50 7.72 -17.53
N THR A 40 10.34 7.81 -18.86
CA THR A 40 10.49 9.07 -19.60
C THR A 40 9.38 10.06 -19.21
N LEU A 41 8.14 9.60 -19.14
CA LEU A 41 6.99 10.40 -18.71
C LEU A 41 7.15 10.86 -17.26
N LYS A 42 7.57 9.96 -16.35
CA LYS A 42 7.88 10.26 -14.95
C LYS A 42 8.95 11.33 -14.80
N ALA A 43 10.03 11.24 -15.59
CA ALA A 43 11.08 12.26 -15.61
C ALA A 43 10.55 13.62 -16.09
N SER A 44 9.73 13.64 -17.16
CA SER A 44 9.13 14.89 -17.67
C SER A 44 8.21 15.57 -16.64
N LEU A 45 7.46 14.79 -15.86
CA LEU A 45 6.59 15.30 -14.80
C LEU A 45 7.35 15.86 -13.58
N SER A 46 8.64 15.50 -13.44
CA SER A 46 9.49 15.94 -12.34
C SER A 46 10.31 17.19 -12.68
N GLY A 47 10.54 17.46 -13.96
CA GLY A 47 11.49 18.49 -14.44
C GLY A 47 10.86 19.76 -15.01
N GLU A 48 9.56 19.78 -15.35
CA GLU A 48 9.00 20.88 -16.16
C GLU A 48 7.80 21.60 -15.50
N SER A 49 7.81 22.94 -15.60
CA SER A 49 6.64 23.81 -15.35
C SER A 49 5.64 23.68 -16.51
N LEU A 50 5.01 22.51 -16.64
CA LEU A 50 4.00 22.25 -17.66
C LEU A 50 2.67 22.95 -17.31
N PRO A 51 1.85 23.35 -18.32
CA PRO A 51 0.47 23.77 -18.09
C PRO A 51 -0.33 22.66 -17.37
N ASN A 52 -1.26 23.05 -16.48
CA ASN A 52 -2.00 22.10 -15.63
C ASN A 52 -2.73 20.98 -16.42
N ASN A 53 -3.22 21.26 -17.63
CA ASN A 53 -3.93 20.26 -18.44
C ASN A 53 -3.00 19.18 -19.01
N ASP A 54 -1.82 19.57 -19.48
CA ASP A 54 -0.82 18.64 -20.04
C ASP A 54 -0.24 17.75 -18.94
N ILE A 55 -0.08 18.29 -17.72
CA ILE A 55 0.31 17.52 -16.54
C ILE A 55 -0.72 16.42 -16.23
N TRP A 56 -2.01 16.74 -16.30
CA TRP A 56 -3.07 15.79 -15.98
C TRP A 56 -3.17 14.67 -17.01
N GLN A 57 -3.08 15.00 -18.30
CA GLN A 57 -3.07 14.01 -19.39
C GLN A 57 -1.88 13.06 -19.29
N LYS A 58 -0.66 13.58 -19.16
CA LYS A 58 0.55 12.77 -18.98
C LYS A 58 0.50 11.90 -17.72
N ARG A 59 -0.12 12.37 -16.64
CA ARG A 59 -0.34 11.55 -15.43
C ARG A 59 -1.30 10.40 -15.67
N GLN A 60 -2.35 10.61 -16.46
CA GLN A 60 -3.27 9.53 -16.80
C GLN A 60 -2.58 8.48 -17.69
N GLU A 61 -1.83 8.91 -18.70
CA GLU A 61 -1.04 8.01 -19.53
C GLU A 61 -0.05 7.18 -18.68
N LEU A 62 0.67 7.84 -17.76
CA LEU A 62 1.56 7.16 -16.83
C LEU A 62 0.83 6.19 -15.90
N CYS A 63 -0.36 6.54 -15.43
CA CYS A 63 -1.20 5.67 -14.62
C CYS A 63 -1.58 4.38 -15.37
N HIS A 64 -2.03 4.51 -16.62
CA HIS A 64 -2.35 3.38 -17.48
C HIS A 64 -1.13 2.51 -17.80
N LEU A 65 0.03 3.12 -18.02
CA LEU A 65 1.28 2.38 -18.22
C LEU A 65 1.66 1.58 -16.97
N PHE A 66 1.70 2.20 -15.80
CA PHE A 66 2.01 1.49 -14.56
C PHE A 66 1.02 0.38 -14.23
N GLU A 67 -0.27 0.64 -14.45
CA GLU A 67 -1.29 -0.40 -14.35
C GLU A 67 -0.96 -1.56 -15.30
N SER A 68 -0.74 -1.31 -16.59
CA SER A 68 -0.42 -2.37 -17.56
C SER A 68 0.81 -3.19 -17.18
N LEU A 69 1.84 -2.55 -16.65
CA LEU A 69 3.08 -3.22 -16.22
C LEU A 69 2.83 -4.17 -15.05
N LEU A 70 2.02 -3.77 -14.06
CA LEU A 70 1.65 -4.63 -12.93
C LEU A 70 0.85 -5.87 -13.35
N LEU A 71 0.18 -5.81 -14.50
CA LEU A 71 -0.71 -6.87 -14.98
C LEU A 71 0.00 -7.81 -15.96
N ILE A 72 0.96 -7.29 -16.73
CA ILE A 72 1.78 -8.07 -17.68
C ILE A 72 2.78 -8.96 -16.93
N ASP A 73 3.55 -8.36 -16.03
CA ASP A 73 4.58 -9.05 -15.25
C ASP A 73 4.69 -8.42 -13.85
N LEU A 74 3.89 -8.97 -12.93
CA LEU A 74 3.81 -8.46 -11.57
C LEU A 74 5.16 -8.55 -10.84
N ASP A 75 5.86 -9.68 -10.95
CA ASP A 75 7.10 -9.89 -10.21
C ASP A 75 8.17 -8.88 -10.63
N TYR A 76 8.34 -8.67 -11.94
CA TYR A 76 9.29 -7.70 -12.44
C TYR A 76 8.87 -6.26 -12.11
N ALA A 77 7.57 -5.94 -12.20
CA ALA A 77 7.05 -4.62 -11.84
C ALA A 77 7.30 -4.28 -10.36
N LEU A 78 7.10 -5.24 -9.46
CA LEU A 78 7.40 -5.09 -8.03
C LEU A 78 8.91 -4.94 -7.77
N ASP A 79 9.76 -5.71 -8.47
CA ASP A 79 11.22 -5.57 -8.35
C ASP A 79 11.70 -4.18 -8.81
N LYS A 80 10.98 -3.55 -9.75
CA LYS A 80 11.19 -2.16 -10.19
C LYS A 80 10.44 -1.11 -9.35
N LYS A 81 9.69 -1.52 -8.33
CA LYS A 81 8.92 -0.65 -7.43
C LYS A 81 7.85 0.19 -8.14
N VAL A 82 7.28 -0.34 -9.22
CA VAL A 82 6.25 0.34 -10.01
C VAL A 82 5.05 0.72 -9.15
N GLU A 83 4.65 -0.10 -8.19
CA GLU A 83 3.54 0.15 -7.29
C GLU A 83 3.81 1.35 -6.36
N GLN A 84 5.05 1.51 -5.89
CA GLN A 84 5.44 2.63 -5.04
C GLN A 84 5.47 3.94 -5.82
N ASP A 85 5.97 3.90 -7.06
CA ASP A 85 5.97 5.05 -7.95
C ASP A 85 4.55 5.46 -8.35
N LEU A 86 3.70 4.48 -8.64
CA LEU A 86 2.29 4.69 -8.94
C LEU A 86 1.61 5.44 -7.78
N TRP A 87 1.71 4.95 -6.55
CA TRP A 87 1.15 5.65 -5.40
C TRP A 87 1.75 7.05 -5.22
N SER A 88 3.07 7.16 -5.25
CA SER A 88 3.78 8.40 -4.90
C SER A 88 3.54 9.50 -5.93
N PHE A 89 3.76 9.21 -7.21
CA PHE A 89 3.69 10.19 -8.28
C PHE A 89 2.27 10.47 -8.72
N ILE A 90 1.43 9.45 -8.89
CA ILE A 90 0.09 9.65 -9.46
C ILE A 90 -0.89 10.19 -8.42
N PHE A 91 -0.85 9.68 -7.19
CA PHE A 91 -1.87 9.99 -6.18
C PHE A 91 -1.34 10.82 -5.01
N ARG A 92 -0.34 10.33 -4.27
CA ARG A 92 0.12 10.94 -3.02
C ARG A 92 0.62 12.37 -3.19
N ASN A 93 1.45 12.63 -4.19
CA ASN A 93 2.03 13.96 -4.42
C ASN A 93 0.92 14.99 -4.78
N PRO A 94 0.03 14.71 -5.76
CA PRO A 94 -1.12 15.59 -6.02
C PRO A 94 -2.07 15.76 -4.83
N ILE A 95 -2.37 14.69 -4.08
CA ILE A 95 -3.21 14.76 -2.87
C ILE A 95 -2.57 15.69 -1.84
N SER A 96 -1.28 15.50 -1.57
CA SER A 96 -0.54 16.30 -0.59
C SER A 96 -0.48 17.77 -1.00
N ALA A 97 -0.25 18.07 -2.29
CA ALA A 97 -0.27 19.42 -2.81
C ALA A 97 -1.66 20.09 -2.66
N CYS A 98 -2.74 19.35 -2.91
CA CYS A 98 -4.10 19.86 -2.71
C CYS A 98 -4.42 20.08 -1.22
N GLN A 99 -4.01 19.15 -0.35
CA GLN A 99 -4.19 19.26 1.11
C GLN A 99 -3.45 20.48 1.70
N SER A 100 -2.23 20.78 1.23
CA SER A 100 -1.49 21.98 1.66
C SER A 100 -2.20 23.27 1.23
N LYS A 101 -2.62 23.37 -0.04
CA LYS A 101 -3.37 24.53 -0.56
C LYS A 101 -4.69 24.77 0.19
N ALA A 102 -5.38 23.69 0.56
CA ALA A 102 -6.62 23.78 1.34
C ALA A 102 -6.39 24.33 2.76
N ARG A 103 -5.22 24.05 3.38
CA ARG A 103 -4.86 24.58 4.71
C ARG A 103 -4.46 26.05 4.68
N GLU A 104 -3.88 26.53 3.58
CA GLU A 104 -3.38 27.91 3.43
C GLU A 104 -4.49 28.93 3.11
N HIS A 105 -5.49 28.57 2.29
CA HIS A 105 -6.51 29.52 1.82
C HIS A 105 -7.82 29.44 2.62
N LYS A 106 -7.92 30.21 3.72
CA LYS A 106 -9.04 30.11 4.66
C LYS A 106 -10.43 30.64 4.24
N LYS A 107 -10.64 31.39 3.13
CA LYS A 107 -12.02 31.88 2.81
C LYS A 107 -12.48 31.99 1.34
N SER A 108 -11.62 32.09 0.32
CA SER A 108 -12.09 32.34 -1.07
C SER A 108 -12.00 31.12 -2.00
N ASN A 109 -10.88 30.38 -2.00
CA ASN A 109 -10.64 29.22 -2.88
C ASN A 109 -10.83 27.85 -2.21
N HIS A 110 -11.38 27.83 -0.99
CA HIS A 110 -11.51 26.62 -0.18
C HIS A 110 -12.51 25.62 -0.78
N SER A 111 -13.60 26.08 -1.39
CA SER A 111 -14.60 25.21 -2.04
C SER A 111 -14.04 24.52 -3.29
N TYR A 112 -13.31 25.24 -4.13
CA TYR A 112 -12.68 24.71 -5.34
C TYR A 112 -11.52 23.75 -5.02
N SER A 113 -10.68 24.09 -4.05
CA SER A 113 -9.56 23.21 -3.65
C SER A 113 -10.07 21.92 -3.01
N ASN A 114 -11.18 21.99 -2.25
CA ASN A 114 -11.84 20.81 -1.71
C ASN A 114 -12.54 19.96 -2.76
N SER A 115 -13.18 20.57 -3.77
CA SER A 115 -13.79 19.79 -4.86
C SER A 115 -12.72 19.07 -5.68
N GLN A 116 -11.60 19.73 -5.99
CA GLN A 116 -10.46 19.10 -6.66
C GLN A 116 -9.87 17.94 -5.85
N LEU A 117 -9.68 18.12 -4.54
CA LEU A 117 -9.22 17.04 -3.66
C LEU A 117 -10.23 15.88 -3.63
N SER A 118 -11.53 16.17 -3.54
CA SER A 118 -12.58 15.14 -3.53
C SER A 118 -12.58 14.33 -4.83
N THR A 119 -12.51 14.99 -5.99
CA THR A 119 -12.45 14.30 -7.29
C THR A 119 -11.21 13.43 -7.41
N LEU A 120 -10.06 13.92 -6.93
CA LEU A 120 -8.82 13.15 -6.93
C LEU A 120 -8.91 11.91 -6.03
N LEU A 121 -9.49 12.04 -4.83
CA LEU A 121 -9.69 10.92 -3.92
C LEU A 121 -10.68 9.88 -4.48
N GLU A 122 -11.76 10.33 -5.14
CA GLU A 122 -12.69 9.41 -5.82
C GLU A 122 -12.03 8.67 -6.99
N THR A 123 -11.24 9.38 -7.80
CA THR A 123 -10.49 8.79 -8.91
C THR A 123 -9.48 7.76 -8.41
N ALA A 124 -8.75 8.08 -7.33
CA ALA A 124 -7.82 7.16 -6.69
C ALA A 124 -8.53 5.92 -6.12
N SER A 125 -9.68 6.13 -5.45
CA SER A 125 -10.47 5.02 -4.90
C SER A 125 -10.96 4.09 -6.01
N GLY A 126 -11.51 4.65 -7.09
CA GLY A 126 -11.97 3.88 -8.24
C GLY A 126 -10.83 3.10 -8.89
N PHE A 127 -9.67 3.72 -9.07
CA PHE A 127 -8.48 3.07 -9.62
C PHE A 127 -8.05 1.86 -8.79
N TYR A 128 -7.83 2.02 -7.48
CA TYR A 128 -7.35 0.91 -6.65
C TYR A 128 -8.39 -0.20 -6.45
N LEU A 129 -9.69 0.12 -6.43
CA LEU A 129 -10.75 -0.89 -6.43
C LEU A 129 -10.73 -1.71 -7.73
N GLN A 130 -10.62 -1.04 -8.88
CA GLN A 130 -10.54 -1.71 -10.17
C GLN A 130 -9.27 -2.55 -10.31
N LEU A 131 -8.12 -2.02 -9.90
CA LEU A 131 -6.84 -2.75 -9.92
C LEU A 131 -6.92 -4.00 -9.04
N LEU A 132 -7.46 -3.88 -7.82
CA LEU A 132 -7.64 -5.02 -6.93
C LEU A 132 -8.57 -6.08 -7.55
N GLN A 133 -9.69 -5.67 -8.14
CA GLN A 133 -10.61 -6.58 -8.82
C GLN A 133 -9.93 -7.27 -10.01
N LYS A 134 -9.19 -6.53 -10.83
CA LYS A 134 -8.43 -7.07 -11.97
C LYS A 134 -7.41 -8.12 -11.52
N LEU A 135 -6.65 -7.84 -10.44
CA LEU A 135 -5.69 -8.77 -9.86
C LEU A 135 -6.38 -10.03 -9.29
N CYS A 136 -7.49 -9.88 -8.57
CA CYS A 136 -8.23 -11.02 -8.03
C CYS A 136 -8.82 -11.90 -9.14
N CYS A 137 -9.40 -11.28 -10.17
CA CYS A 137 -9.97 -11.98 -11.32
C CYS A 137 -8.91 -12.67 -12.19
N ALA A 138 -7.75 -12.04 -12.40
CA ALA A 138 -6.69 -12.59 -13.24
C ALA A 138 -6.02 -13.82 -12.62
N TYR A 139 -5.95 -13.88 -11.28
CA TYR A 139 -5.19 -14.90 -10.55
C TYR A 139 -6.05 -15.78 -9.62
N ASP A 140 -7.38 -15.69 -9.71
CA ASP A 140 -8.36 -16.43 -8.90
C ASP A 140 -8.09 -16.37 -7.39
N ILE A 141 -7.87 -15.15 -6.88
CA ILE A 141 -7.61 -14.90 -5.46
C ILE A 141 -8.96 -14.71 -4.73
N ASP A 142 -9.20 -15.57 -3.74
CA ASP A 142 -10.34 -15.43 -2.83
C ASP A 142 -9.98 -14.45 -1.71
N LEU A 143 -10.52 -13.23 -1.76
CA LEU A 143 -10.38 -12.26 -0.67
C LEU A 143 -11.64 -12.31 0.21
N PRO A 144 -11.52 -12.24 1.55
CA PRO A 144 -12.67 -12.24 2.46
C PRO A 144 -13.70 -11.14 2.15
N CYS A 145 -13.25 -10.02 1.58
CA CYS A 145 -14.08 -8.88 1.19
C CYS A 145 -14.53 -8.88 -0.27
N HIS A 146 -14.11 -9.86 -1.06
CA HIS A 146 -14.44 -10.00 -2.48
C HIS A 146 -14.70 -11.48 -2.79
N PRO A 147 -15.94 -11.97 -2.61
CA PRO A 147 -16.32 -13.30 -3.05
C PRO A 147 -16.00 -13.44 -4.55
N ARG A 148 -15.59 -14.64 -4.98
CA ARG A 148 -15.21 -14.88 -6.38
C ARG A 148 -16.27 -14.36 -7.36
N ASP A 149 -15.86 -13.44 -8.23
CA ASP A 149 -16.62 -13.06 -9.44
C ASP A 149 -16.66 -14.18 -10.49
N SER A 150 -16.05 -15.35 -10.22
CA SER A 150 -16.22 -16.55 -11.05
C SER A 150 -17.70 -16.92 -11.27
N VAL A 151 -18.60 -16.41 -10.43
CA VAL A 151 -20.06 -16.58 -10.55
C VAL A 151 -20.67 -15.72 -11.67
N TYR A 152 -20.04 -14.60 -12.08
CA TYR A 152 -20.61 -13.63 -13.03
C TYR A 152 -19.93 -13.59 -14.41
N GLY A 153 -18.90 -14.42 -14.67
CA GLY A 153 -18.33 -14.61 -16.01
C GLY A 153 -17.44 -13.47 -16.55
N LEU A 154 -17.12 -12.47 -15.74
CA LEU A 154 -16.30 -11.29 -16.12
C LEU A 154 -14.81 -11.60 -16.34
N THR A 155 -14.33 -12.78 -15.91
CA THR A 155 -12.92 -13.17 -15.95
C THR A 155 -12.38 -13.42 -17.36
N LYS A 156 -13.24 -13.75 -18.35
CA LYS A 156 -12.79 -14.19 -19.69
C LYS A 156 -12.30 -13.06 -20.61
N GLU A 157 -12.83 -11.85 -20.49
CA GLU A 157 -12.43 -10.73 -21.38
C GLU A 157 -11.05 -10.16 -21.06
N TRP A 158 -10.56 -10.39 -19.85
CA TRP A 158 -9.35 -9.76 -19.34
C TRP A 158 -8.09 -10.57 -19.64
N ILE A 159 -8.18 -11.89 -19.44
CA ILE A 159 -7.15 -12.87 -19.83
C ILE A 159 -6.87 -12.79 -21.34
N SER A 160 -7.88 -12.43 -22.15
CA SER A 160 -7.73 -12.24 -23.60
C SER A 160 -7.00 -10.94 -24.00
N ARG A 161 -7.01 -9.90 -23.15
CA ARG A 161 -6.40 -8.58 -23.46
C ARG A 161 -4.96 -8.45 -22.97
N TYR A 162 -4.61 -9.14 -21.90
CA TYR A 162 -3.26 -9.16 -21.34
C TYR A 162 -2.84 -10.61 -21.12
N PRO A 163 -2.15 -11.24 -22.09
CA PRO A 163 -1.60 -12.57 -21.87
C PRO A 163 -0.58 -12.46 -20.74
N VAL A 164 -0.92 -13.04 -19.59
CA VAL A 164 -0.03 -13.12 -18.43
C VAL A 164 1.23 -13.85 -18.86
N ALA A 165 2.37 -13.14 -18.93
CA ALA A 165 3.62 -13.68 -19.48
C ALA A 165 4.19 -14.78 -18.59
N HIS A 166 4.01 -14.65 -17.27
CA HIS A 166 4.47 -15.59 -16.25
C HIS A 166 3.48 -15.67 -15.09
N GLN A 167 3.30 -16.86 -14.51
CA GLN A 167 2.52 -17.02 -13.28
C GLN A 167 3.30 -16.39 -12.11
N PRO A 168 2.82 -15.29 -11.51
CA PRO A 168 3.57 -14.58 -10.49
C PRO A 168 3.64 -15.38 -9.19
N ARG A 169 4.67 -15.10 -8.38
CA ARG A 169 4.80 -15.69 -7.04
C ARG A 169 3.57 -15.35 -6.19
N LYS A 170 3.06 -16.33 -5.44
CA LYS A 170 1.93 -16.14 -4.51
C LYS A 170 2.19 -15.01 -3.50
N SER A 171 3.42 -14.88 -3.01
CA SER A 171 3.82 -13.79 -2.10
C SER A 171 3.67 -12.41 -2.74
N SER A 172 4.02 -12.28 -4.02
CA SER A 172 3.91 -11.05 -4.81
C SER A 172 2.45 -10.65 -5.02
N LEU A 173 1.60 -11.64 -5.32
CA LEU A 173 0.15 -11.44 -5.43
C LEU A 173 -0.47 -10.95 -4.12
N LEU A 174 -0.18 -11.63 -3.00
CA LEU A 174 -0.68 -11.21 -1.69
C LEU A 174 -0.18 -9.82 -1.30
N TYR A 175 1.09 -9.52 -1.61
CA TYR A 175 1.68 -8.21 -1.37
C TYR A 175 0.97 -7.11 -2.17
N ILE A 176 0.76 -7.26 -3.49
CA ILE A 176 0.13 -6.21 -4.29
C ILE A 176 -1.34 -6.02 -3.91
N CYS A 177 -2.06 -7.08 -3.55
CA CYS A 177 -3.42 -6.99 -3.01
C CYS A 177 -3.44 -6.23 -1.67
N GLN A 178 -2.53 -6.56 -0.75
CA GLN A 178 -2.37 -5.84 0.51
C GLN A 178 -2.03 -4.36 0.26
N HIS A 179 -1.13 -4.08 -0.68
CA HIS A 179 -0.74 -2.73 -1.07
C HIS A 179 -1.95 -1.90 -1.55
N CYS A 180 -2.81 -2.48 -2.40
CA CYS A 180 -4.06 -1.84 -2.82
C CYS A 180 -4.98 -1.54 -1.63
N LEU A 181 -5.19 -2.51 -0.74
CA LEU A 181 -6.03 -2.33 0.45
C LEU A 181 -5.49 -1.24 1.39
N VAL A 182 -4.18 -1.17 1.62
CA VAL A 182 -3.57 -0.11 2.43
C VAL A 182 -3.85 1.26 1.82
N HIS A 183 -3.69 1.42 0.51
CA HIS A 183 -3.94 2.71 -0.13
C HIS A 183 -5.43 3.06 -0.25
N LEU A 184 -6.32 2.08 -0.39
CA LEU A 184 -7.77 2.29 -0.22
C LEU A 184 -8.10 2.78 1.19
N GLY A 185 -7.46 2.23 2.21
CA GLY A 185 -7.56 2.70 3.59
C GLY A 185 -7.04 4.14 3.75
N ASP A 186 -5.91 4.47 3.12
CA ASP A 186 -5.35 5.83 3.14
C ASP A 186 -6.31 6.85 2.51
N ILE A 187 -6.88 6.50 1.36
CA ILE A 187 -7.86 7.32 0.63
C ILE A 187 -9.12 7.52 1.48
N ALA A 188 -9.69 6.45 2.06
CA ALA A 188 -10.85 6.53 2.94
C ALA A 188 -10.57 7.42 4.18
N ARG A 189 -9.38 7.29 4.78
CA ARG A 189 -8.95 8.14 5.89
C ARG A 189 -8.84 9.61 5.47
N TYR A 190 -8.30 9.91 4.28
CA TYR A 190 -8.24 11.29 3.76
C TYR A 190 -9.63 11.89 3.48
N ARG A 191 -10.63 11.05 3.24
CA ARG A 191 -12.05 11.44 3.12
C ARG A 191 -12.77 11.57 4.47
N GLY A 192 -12.11 11.27 5.59
CA GLY A 192 -12.73 11.25 6.92
C GLY A 192 -13.63 10.03 7.17
N GLN A 193 -13.52 8.97 6.37
CA GLN A 193 -14.33 7.75 6.48
C GLN A 193 -13.61 6.72 7.38
N SER A 194 -13.49 6.99 8.68
CA SER A 194 -12.64 6.21 9.59
C SER A 194 -12.98 4.71 9.64
N LEU A 195 -14.26 4.36 9.68
CA LEU A 195 -14.70 2.95 9.71
C LEU A 195 -14.34 2.21 8.42
N GLN A 196 -14.48 2.87 7.27
CA GLN A 196 -14.12 2.28 5.99
C GLN A 196 -12.60 2.10 5.88
N ALA A 197 -11.83 3.09 6.35
CA ALA A 197 -10.38 3.00 6.41
C ALA A 197 -9.93 1.83 7.31
N GLU A 198 -10.54 1.68 8.49
CA GLU A 198 -10.26 0.57 9.41
C GLU A 198 -10.51 -0.79 8.74
N ASN A 199 -11.65 -0.96 8.08
CA ASN A 199 -11.98 -2.21 7.38
C ASN A 199 -10.93 -2.57 6.31
N PHE A 200 -10.51 -1.59 5.51
CA PHE A 200 -9.45 -1.81 4.51
C PHE A 200 -8.12 -2.21 5.17
N TYR A 201 -7.71 -1.54 6.25
CA TYR A 201 -6.47 -1.89 6.94
C TYR A 201 -6.55 -3.27 7.63
N ARG A 202 -7.70 -3.65 8.19
CA ARG A 202 -7.91 -4.98 8.77
C ARG A 202 -7.81 -6.07 7.70
N HIS A 203 -8.46 -5.91 6.56
CA HIS A 203 -8.30 -6.84 5.44
C HIS A 203 -6.87 -6.89 4.91
N ALA A 204 -6.15 -5.76 4.91
CA ALA A 204 -4.74 -5.74 4.59
C ALA A 204 -3.92 -6.58 5.60
N VAL A 205 -4.20 -6.47 6.90
CA VAL A 205 -3.57 -7.31 7.93
C VAL A 205 -3.85 -8.80 7.68
N ASP A 206 -5.10 -9.16 7.37
CA ASP A 206 -5.48 -10.57 7.15
C ASP A 206 -4.71 -11.21 6.00
N LEU A 207 -4.37 -10.43 4.95
CA LEU A 207 -3.64 -10.96 3.79
C LEU A 207 -2.17 -11.25 4.05
N VAL A 208 -1.46 -10.30 4.67
CA VAL A 208 -0.04 -10.44 4.98
C VAL A 208 0.22 -9.92 6.40
N PRO A 209 -0.06 -10.74 7.43
CA PRO A 209 0.09 -10.33 8.83
C PRO A 209 1.52 -10.01 9.25
N SER A 210 2.51 -10.43 8.44
CA SER A 210 3.94 -10.22 8.63
C SER A 210 4.41 -8.81 8.23
N ASN A 211 3.59 -8.03 7.53
CA ASN A 211 3.90 -6.65 7.15
C ASN A 211 3.45 -5.66 8.24
N GLY A 212 4.37 -4.81 8.71
CA GLY A 212 4.12 -3.82 9.75
C GLY A 212 3.27 -2.64 9.32
N GLN A 213 3.22 -2.32 8.02
CA GLN A 213 2.60 -1.08 7.53
C GLN A 213 1.11 -0.95 7.88
N PRO A 214 0.23 -1.95 7.66
CA PRO A 214 -1.19 -1.82 8.00
C PRO A 214 -1.44 -1.55 9.49
N TYR A 215 -0.64 -2.14 10.39
CA TYR A 215 -0.74 -1.88 11.83
C TYR A 215 -0.39 -0.43 12.17
N ASN A 216 0.63 0.16 11.53
CA ASN A 216 0.93 1.59 11.71
C ASN A 216 -0.26 2.45 11.26
N GLN A 217 -0.95 2.06 10.19
CA GLN A 217 -2.12 2.82 9.73
C GLN A 217 -3.32 2.69 10.68
N LEU A 218 -3.54 1.51 11.27
CA LEU A 218 -4.52 1.32 12.35
C LEU A 218 -4.17 2.17 13.57
N ALA A 219 -2.90 2.23 13.98
CA ALA A 219 -2.46 3.07 15.08
C ALA A 219 -2.76 4.56 14.83
N LEU A 220 -2.64 5.04 13.59
CA LEU A 220 -3.01 6.41 13.23
C LEU A 220 -4.52 6.68 13.36
N LEU A 221 -5.38 5.69 13.09
CA LEU A 221 -6.83 5.81 13.29
C LEU A 221 -7.17 5.85 14.78
N GLU A 222 -6.60 4.95 15.57
CA GLU A 222 -6.76 4.93 17.04
C GLU A 222 -6.24 6.22 17.70
N ALA A 223 -5.13 6.76 17.20
CA ALA A 223 -4.59 8.02 17.69
C ALA A 223 -5.55 9.18 17.42
N ALA A 224 -6.23 9.15 16.27
CA ALA A 224 -7.21 10.16 15.89
C ALA A 224 -8.53 10.05 16.69
N SER A 225 -8.91 8.86 17.16
CA SER A 225 -10.05 8.66 18.06
C SER A 225 -9.74 8.96 19.53
N GLY A 226 -8.46 9.09 19.89
CA GLY A 226 -8.01 9.34 21.27
C GLY A 226 -7.72 8.08 22.08
N GLU A 227 -7.80 6.89 21.48
CA GLU A 227 -7.58 5.60 22.11
C GLU A 227 -6.07 5.31 22.27
N LYS A 228 -5.47 5.90 23.32
CA LYS A 228 -4.03 5.82 23.60
C LYS A 228 -3.50 4.37 23.71
N LEU A 229 -4.25 3.48 24.35
CA LEU A 229 -3.84 2.08 24.54
C LEU A 229 -3.78 1.31 23.22
N SER A 230 -4.85 1.39 22.43
CA SER A 230 -4.95 0.77 21.10
C SER A 230 -3.88 1.33 20.17
N THR A 231 -3.62 2.64 20.22
CA THR A 231 -2.55 3.31 19.47
C THR A 231 -1.19 2.68 19.76
N VAL A 232 -0.81 2.57 21.05
CA VAL A 232 0.47 1.97 21.46
C VAL A 232 0.53 0.51 21.06
N PHE A 233 -0.55 -0.25 21.27
CA PHE A 233 -0.64 -1.65 20.84
C PHE A 233 -0.31 -1.80 19.35
N PHE A 234 -0.95 -1.03 18.48
CA PHE A 234 -0.75 -1.15 17.05
C PHE A 234 0.63 -0.67 16.57
N TYR A 235 1.21 0.37 17.18
CA TYR A 235 2.59 0.75 16.88
C TYR A 235 3.58 -0.36 17.29
N VAL A 236 3.41 -0.96 18.46
CA VAL A 236 4.25 -2.10 18.89
C VAL A 236 4.07 -3.28 17.93
N ARG A 237 2.82 -3.61 17.56
CA ARG A 237 2.55 -4.67 16.56
C ARG A 237 3.20 -4.39 15.22
N SER A 238 3.20 -3.13 14.76
CA SER A 238 3.85 -2.70 13.53
C SER A 238 5.37 -2.93 13.53
N LEU A 239 6.00 -2.94 14.71
CA LEU A 239 7.42 -3.20 14.90
C LEU A 239 7.74 -4.68 15.17
N CYS A 240 6.84 -5.40 15.84
CA CYS A 240 7.00 -6.80 16.25
C CYS A 240 6.44 -7.80 15.22
N VAL A 241 6.81 -7.63 13.97
CA VAL A 241 6.48 -8.53 12.85
C VAL A 241 7.72 -8.82 12.01
N GLN A 242 7.64 -9.76 11.07
CA GLN A 242 8.78 -10.16 10.23
C GLN A 242 9.31 -9.01 9.35
N HIS A 243 8.42 -8.12 8.90
CA HIS A 243 8.78 -6.93 8.14
C HIS A 243 8.29 -5.68 8.88
N PRO A 244 9.08 -5.19 9.88
CA PRO A 244 8.72 -4.02 10.67
C PRO A 244 8.53 -2.77 9.82
N PHE A 245 7.65 -1.85 10.24
CA PHE A 245 7.53 -0.54 9.61
C PHE A 245 8.28 0.53 10.44
N PRO A 246 9.47 1.00 10.00
CA PRO A 246 10.36 1.81 10.86
C PRO A 246 9.74 3.13 11.35
N LEU A 247 8.82 3.73 10.58
CA LEU A 247 8.17 4.98 10.99
C LEU A 247 7.32 4.81 12.27
N ALA A 248 6.86 3.60 12.59
CA ALA A 248 6.14 3.30 13.82
C ALA A 248 7.01 3.55 15.06
N ALA A 249 8.33 3.35 14.99
CA ALA A 249 9.24 3.60 16.11
C ALA A 249 9.28 5.10 16.45
N ASN A 250 9.40 5.96 15.44
CA ASN A 250 9.38 7.41 15.64
C ASN A 250 8.02 7.89 16.16
N ASN A 251 6.92 7.34 15.64
CA ASN A 251 5.59 7.67 16.12
C ASN A 251 5.37 7.25 17.59
N LEU A 252 5.85 6.06 17.95
CA LEU A 252 5.78 5.53 19.31
C LEU A 252 6.64 6.35 20.28
N GLN A 253 7.88 6.69 19.89
CA GLN A 253 8.76 7.57 20.65
C GLN A 253 8.09 8.92 20.93
N ASN A 254 7.52 9.56 19.90
CA ASN A 254 6.83 10.84 20.05
C ASN A 254 5.60 10.75 20.95
N LEU A 255 4.87 9.64 20.90
CA LEU A 255 3.70 9.39 21.75
C LEU A 255 4.11 9.20 23.21
N PHE A 256 5.15 8.40 23.47
CA PHE A 256 5.67 8.17 24.81
C PHE A 256 6.28 9.42 25.43
N SER A 257 7.01 10.24 24.67
CA SER A 257 7.51 11.53 25.17
C SER A 257 6.38 12.44 25.66
N LYS A 258 5.24 12.47 24.95
CA LYS A 258 4.05 13.24 25.38
C LYS A 258 3.42 12.65 26.64
N MET A 259 3.31 11.32 26.73
CA MET A 259 2.74 10.65 27.91
C MET A 259 3.61 10.79 29.16
N SER A 260 4.94 10.83 29.01
CA SER A 260 5.86 11.04 30.12
C SER A 260 5.84 12.47 30.65
N SER A 261 5.39 13.45 29.84
CA SER A 261 5.15 14.82 30.30
C SER A 261 3.77 15.05 30.90
N ASP A 262 2.81 14.14 30.67
CA ASP A 262 1.52 14.17 31.36
C ASP A 262 1.76 13.83 32.85
N GLY A 263 1.28 14.66 33.77
CA GLY A 263 1.52 14.54 35.21
C GLY A 263 1.12 13.18 35.82
N SER A 264 1.57 12.91 37.05
CA SER A 264 1.35 11.64 37.73
C SER A 264 -0.14 11.38 38.00
N VAL A 265 -0.70 10.39 37.30
CA VAL A 265 -2.09 10.00 37.47
C VAL A 265 -2.21 9.07 38.67
N GLY A 266 -2.84 9.53 39.74
CA GLY A 266 -3.23 8.67 40.86
C GLY A 266 -2.21 8.52 41.99
N GLU A 267 -1.26 9.43 42.14
CA GLU A 267 -0.37 9.47 43.31
C GLU A 267 -1.16 9.44 44.63
N GLY A 268 -0.82 8.48 45.51
CA GLY A 268 -1.43 8.33 46.83
C GLY A 268 -2.78 7.61 46.89
N LYS A 269 -3.30 7.07 45.78
CA LYS A 269 -4.56 6.28 45.79
C LYS A 269 -4.30 4.78 45.92
N THR A 270 -5.05 4.10 46.80
CA THR A 270 -5.03 2.63 46.96
C THR A 270 -5.96 1.89 45.99
N ARG A 271 -6.82 2.61 45.25
CA ARG A 271 -7.71 2.06 44.23
C ARG A 271 -7.65 2.94 42.98
N MET A 272 -7.68 2.31 41.82
CA MET A 272 -7.61 2.98 40.52
C MET A 272 -8.80 2.56 39.66
N THR A 273 -9.31 3.51 38.90
CA THR A 273 -10.24 3.23 37.79
C THR A 273 -9.50 2.58 36.63
N ALA A 274 -10.24 1.96 35.70
CA ALA A 274 -9.65 1.38 34.49
C ALA A 274 -8.86 2.42 33.67
N PHE A 275 -9.37 3.66 33.57
CA PHE A 275 -8.69 4.74 32.87
C PHE A 275 -7.37 5.16 33.54
N GLU A 276 -7.37 5.28 34.87
CA GLU A 276 -6.15 5.58 35.64
C GLU A 276 -5.11 4.46 35.50
N TYR A 277 -5.57 3.19 35.55
CA TYR A 277 -4.69 2.03 35.35
C TYR A 277 -4.04 2.05 33.96
N VAL A 278 -4.82 2.27 32.90
CA VAL A 278 -4.30 2.37 31.53
C VAL A 278 -3.31 3.52 31.40
N SER A 279 -3.60 4.67 32.01
CA SER A 279 -2.71 5.84 31.99
C SER A 279 -1.36 5.54 32.64
N VAL A 280 -1.37 4.95 33.85
CA VAL A 280 -0.14 4.58 34.55
C VAL A 280 0.61 3.45 33.84
N PHE A 281 -0.10 2.48 33.28
CA PHE A 281 0.49 1.42 32.46
C PHE A 281 1.27 2.00 31.26
N LEU A 282 0.65 2.93 30.53
CA LEU A 282 1.29 3.58 29.38
C LEU A 282 2.47 4.47 29.79
N GLN A 283 2.34 5.21 30.91
CA GLN A 283 3.44 6.01 31.47
C GLN A 283 4.62 5.13 31.88
N PHE A 284 4.37 3.99 32.52
CA PHE A 284 5.41 3.03 32.88
C PHE A 284 6.18 2.53 31.65
N HIS A 285 5.46 2.12 30.60
CA HIS A 285 6.08 1.71 29.34
C HIS A 285 6.83 2.86 28.66
N ALA A 286 6.31 4.09 28.73
CA ALA A 286 7.00 5.27 28.21
C ALA A 286 8.35 5.49 28.90
N VAL A 287 8.39 5.45 30.24
CA VAL A 287 9.64 5.62 31.00
C VAL A 287 10.67 4.55 30.65
N ILE A 288 10.26 3.28 30.57
CA ILE A 288 11.16 2.19 30.18
C ILE A 288 11.69 2.39 28.76
N HIS A 289 10.82 2.71 27.81
CA HIS A 289 11.20 2.88 26.41
C HIS A 289 12.18 4.06 26.23
N LEU A 290 11.91 5.19 26.88
CA LEU A 290 12.72 6.40 26.77
C LEU A 290 14.08 6.26 27.48
N ASN A 291 14.15 5.54 28.59
CA ASN A 291 15.41 5.33 29.33
C ASN A 291 16.35 4.31 28.67
N ASN A 292 15.82 3.37 27.88
CA ASN A 292 16.62 2.39 27.13
C ASN A 292 17.16 2.93 25.79
N GLY A 293 16.80 4.16 25.42
CA GLY A 293 17.25 4.82 24.18
C GLY A 293 18.48 5.74 24.34
N ASN A 294 19.00 5.88 25.57
CA ASN A 294 20.26 6.56 25.90
C ASN A 294 21.34 5.53 26.21
#